data_AF-X1CJJ8-F1
#
_entry.id   AF-X1CJJ8-F1
#
_cell.length_a   1.000
_cell.length_b   1.000
_cell.length_c   1.000
_cell.angle_alpha   90.00
_cell.angle_beta   90.00
_cell.angle_gamma   90.00
#
_symmetry.space_group_name_H-M   'P 1'
#
loop_
_entity.id
_entity.type
_entity.pdbx_description
1 polymer ?
#
loop_
_entity_poly.entity_id
_entity_poly.type
_entity_poly.pdbx_seq_one_letter_code
_entity_poly.pdbx_strand_id
1 'polypeptide(L)'
;MIITSLKPLDEILDSICPYHKVLIAGCDGCTQPPRGLREAKTLSQLLELAGRLRDKDFQFKVTTLVKQCDSFLTASALKPQMDGVEAVLSLACGAGPQIIAELFPGIPVLPAQNTHFIGVEDREGGILEENCSACGDCILALTG
;
A
#
# COMPACT_ATOMS: atom_id res chain seq x y z
N MET A 1 9.50 -1.68 -14.64
CA MET A 1 8.03 -1.90 -14.71
C MET A 1 7.67 -2.97 -13.70
N ILE A 2 6.63 -2.77 -12.89
CA ILE A 2 6.18 -3.75 -11.88
C ILE A 2 4.72 -4.09 -12.13
N ILE A 3 4.39 -5.38 -12.30
CA ILE A 3 3.00 -5.81 -12.51
C ILE A 3 2.38 -6.16 -11.16
N THR A 4 1.21 -5.56 -10.89
CA THR A 4 0.46 -5.80 -9.65
C THR A 4 -1.01 -6.09 -9.95
N SER A 5 -1.65 -6.88 -9.10
CA SER A 5 -3.10 -7.03 -9.09
C SER A 5 -3.65 -6.62 -7.72
N LEU A 6 -4.82 -5.99 -7.72
CA LEU A 6 -5.53 -5.73 -6.47
C LEU A 6 -5.86 -7.09 -5.82
N LYS A 7 -5.65 -7.20 -4.51
CA LYS A 7 -6.14 -8.34 -3.73
C LYS A 7 -7.66 -8.43 -3.80
N PRO A 8 -8.26 -9.62 -3.59
CA PRO A 8 -9.70 -9.75 -3.40
C PRO A 8 -10.22 -8.71 -2.40
N LEU A 9 -11.34 -8.06 -2.72
CA LEU A 9 -11.87 -7.00 -1.85
C LEU A 9 -12.21 -7.51 -0.45
N ASP A 10 -12.71 -8.74 -0.33
CA ASP A 10 -13.01 -9.35 0.97
C ASP A 10 -11.75 -9.53 1.82
N GLU A 11 -10.63 -9.92 1.20
CA GLU A 11 -9.34 -10.05 1.90
C GLU A 11 -8.84 -8.71 2.41
N ILE A 12 -8.94 -7.66 1.57
CA ILE A 12 -8.59 -6.30 1.98
C ILE A 12 -9.49 -5.85 3.12
N LEU A 13 -10.81 -6.05 3.01
CA LEU A 13 -11.79 -5.70 4.04
C LEU A 13 -11.49 -6.39 5.36
N ASP A 14 -11.23 -7.69 5.34
CA ASP A 14 -10.91 -8.47 6.53
C ASP A 14 -9.64 -7.94 7.20
N SER A 15 -8.62 -7.56 6.41
CA SER A 15 -7.38 -7.00 6.94
C SER A 15 -7.55 -5.64 7.61
N ILE A 16 -8.45 -4.78 7.08
CA ILE A 16 -8.65 -3.42 7.61
C ILE A 16 -9.77 -3.34 8.66
N CYS A 17 -10.64 -4.35 8.76
CA CYS A 17 -11.80 -4.40 9.65
C CYS A 17 -11.49 -4.11 11.13
N PRO A 18 -10.33 -4.52 11.69
CA PRO A 18 -9.96 -4.16 13.05
C PRO A 18 -9.79 -2.65 13.30
N TYR A 19 -9.58 -1.86 12.24
CA TYR A 19 -9.26 -0.43 12.32
C TYR A 19 -10.46 0.42 11.88
N HIS A 20 -10.52 1.66 12.36
CA HIS A 20 -11.51 2.66 11.99
C HIS A 20 -10.88 3.77 11.15
N LYS A 21 -9.69 4.27 11.54
CA LYS A 21 -8.99 5.36 10.84
C LYS A 21 -7.85 4.85 9.98
N VAL A 22 -8.11 4.65 8.70
CA VAL A 22 -7.16 4.04 7.78
C VAL A 22 -6.64 5.06 6.77
N LEU A 23 -5.32 5.14 6.63
CA LEU A 23 -4.67 5.93 5.57
C LEU A 23 -4.47 5.07 4.34
N ILE A 24 -5.11 5.41 3.23
CA ILE A 24 -4.93 4.73 1.95
C ILE A 24 -3.84 5.47 1.15
N ALA A 25 -2.73 4.79 0.89
CA ALA A 25 -1.56 5.36 0.22
C ALA A 25 -1.40 4.76 -1.19
N GLY A 26 -1.61 5.59 -2.22
CA GLY A 26 -1.28 5.29 -3.61
C GLY A 26 0.22 5.31 -3.90
N CYS A 27 0.66 4.60 -4.94
CA CYS A 27 2.03 4.57 -5.44
C CYS A 27 2.03 4.80 -6.95
N ASP A 28 2.46 6.00 -7.36
CA ASP A 28 2.32 6.53 -8.73
C ASP A 28 3.65 6.49 -9.51
N GLY A 29 4.42 5.41 -9.31
CA GLY A 29 5.81 5.33 -9.76
C GLY A 29 6.03 4.34 -10.89
N CYS A 30 5.90 3.06 -10.58
CA CYS A 30 6.38 1.98 -11.44
C CYS A 30 5.39 0.82 -11.62
N THR A 31 4.21 0.90 -11.00
CA THR A 31 3.18 -0.14 -11.00
C THR A 31 2.36 -0.12 -12.30
N GLN A 32 2.00 -1.30 -12.77
CA GLN A 32 1.10 -1.53 -13.90
C GLN A 32 0.04 -2.57 -13.49
N PRO A 33 -1.27 -2.27 -13.63
CA PRO A 33 -1.84 -0.96 -13.97
C PRO A 33 -1.51 0.12 -12.91
N PRO A 34 -1.74 1.42 -13.20
CA PRO A 34 -1.46 2.50 -12.26
C PRO A 34 -2.15 2.30 -10.91
N ARG A 35 -1.52 2.82 -9.85
CA ARG A 35 -1.99 2.70 -8.45
C ARG A 35 -1.88 4.05 -7.72
N GLY A 36 -2.04 5.13 -8.44
CA GLY A 36 -1.88 6.49 -7.94
C GLY A 36 -3.10 6.98 -7.15
N LEU A 37 -3.26 8.29 -7.09
CA LEU A 37 -4.32 8.93 -6.30
C LEU A 37 -5.73 8.53 -6.74
N ARG A 38 -5.93 8.36 -8.05
CA ARG A 38 -7.24 8.00 -8.60
C ARG A 38 -7.66 6.61 -8.12
N GLU A 39 -6.78 5.62 -8.22
CA GLU A 39 -7.07 4.25 -7.80
C GLU A 39 -7.23 4.15 -6.29
N ALA A 40 -6.42 4.89 -5.52
CA ALA A 40 -6.56 4.98 -4.07
C ALA A 40 -7.95 5.54 -3.66
N LYS A 41 -8.43 6.60 -4.33
CA LYS A 41 -9.78 7.16 -4.11
C LYS A 41 -10.90 6.21 -4.53
N THR A 42 -10.74 5.51 -5.65
CA THR A 42 -11.73 4.51 -6.07
C THR A 42 -11.82 3.37 -5.06
N LEU A 43 -10.67 2.87 -4.58
CA LEU A 43 -10.64 1.81 -3.57
C LEU A 43 -11.27 2.28 -2.26
N SER A 44 -11.01 3.52 -1.81
CA SER A 44 -11.61 4.04 -0.58
C SER A 44 -13.14 4.04 -0.64
N GLN A 45 -13.72 4.45 -1.77
CA GLN A 45 -15.19 4.46 -1.97
C GLN A 45 -15.78 3.05 -1.99
N LEU A 46 -15.10 2.10 -2.62
CA LEU A 46 -15.52 0.69 -2.66
C LEU A 46 -15.48 0.07 -1.25
N LEU A 47 -14.41 0.30 -0.50
CA LEU A 47 -14.25 -0.20 0.86
C LEU A 47 -15.25 0.44 1.83
N GLU A 48 -15.55 1.72 1.66
CA GLU A 48 -16.56 2.40 2.47
C GLU A 48 -17.96 1.80 2.24
N LEU A 49 -18.34 1.58 0.98
CA LEU A 49 -19.60 0.92 0.65
C LEU A 49 -19.67 -0.51 1.21
N ALA A 50 -18.60 -1.29 1.02
CA ALA A 50 -18.54 -2.67 1.50
C ALA A 50 -18.48 -2.77 3.03
N GLY A 51 -17.84 -1.81 3.70
CA GLY A 51 -17.85 -1.67 5.15
C GLY A 51 -19.25 -1.45 5.69
N ARG A 52 -20.02 -0.53 5.09
CA ARG A 52 -21.42 -0.28 5.47
C ARG A 52 -22.30 -1.52 5.35
N LEU A 53 -22.05 -2.37 4.36
CA LEU A 53 -22.75 -3.66 4.21
C LEU A 53 -22.40 -4.68 5.31
N ARG A 54 -21.31 -4.46 6.05
CA ARG A 54 -20.84 -5.28 7.19
C ARG A 54 -20.96 -4.54 8.54
N ASP A 55 -21.84 -3.53 8.62
CA ASP A 55 -22.03 -2.68 9.81
C ASP A 55 -20.73 -2.04 10.35
N LYS A 56 -19.77 -1.79 9.45
CA LYS A 56 -18.48 -1.16 9.76
C LYS A 56 -18.41 0.22 9.13
N ASP A 57 -18.19 1.23 9.96
CA ASP A 57 -17.88 2.58 9.50
C ASP A 57 -16.37 2.78 9.45
N PHE A 58 -15.88 3.31 8.33
CA PHE A 58 -14.46 3.56 8.09
C PHE A 58 -14.25 5.05 7.85
N GLN A 59 -13.21 5.60 8.48
CA GLN A 59 -12.71 6.94 8.19
C GLN A 59 -11.42 6.84 7.36
N PHE A 60 -11.56 7.00 6.05
CA PHE A 60 -10.41 6.98 5.15
C PHE A 60 -9.79 8.37 4.97
N LYS A 61 -8.47 8.46 5.14
CA LYS A 61 -7.65 9.51 4.53
C LYS A 61 -7.01 8.92 3.27
N VAL A 62 -6.93 9.68 2.18
CA VAL A 62 -6.37 9.19 0.92
C VAL A 62 -5.21 10.08 0.48
N THR A 63 -4.10 9.46 0.14
CA THR A 63 -2.88 10.14 -0.33
C THR A 63 -2.20 9.35 -1.44
N THR A 64 -1.19 9.92 -2.08
CA THR A 64 -0.35 9.22 -3.05
C THR A 64 1.09 9.66 -2.93
N LEU A 65 2.00 8.75 -3.26
CA LEU A 65 3.44 9.00 -3.32
C LEU A 65 3.96 8.61 -4.70
N VAL A 66 5.03 9.28 -5.13
CA VAL A 66 5.71 8.90 -6.38
C VAL A 66 6.30 7.50 -6.24
N LYS A 67 7.01 7.22 -5.14
CA LYS A 67 7.54 5.88 -4.82
C LYS A 67 7.47 5.65 -3.32
N GLN A 68 6.76 4.59 -2.92
CA GLN A 68 6.70 4.17 -1.51
C GLN A 68 7.94 3.36 -1.09
N CYS A 69 8.68 2.80 -2.05
CA CYS A 69 9.92 2.09 -1.77
C CYS A 69 11.13 3.02 -1.58
N ASP A 70 10.94 4.35 -1.69
CA ASP A 70 11.95 5.34 -1.37
C ASP A 70 11.70 5.86 0.05
N SER A 71 12.62 5.60 0.97
CA SER A 71 12.44 5.91 2.39
C SER A 71 12.36 7.41 2.66
N PHE A 72 13.11 8.23 1.92
CA PHE A 72 13.11 9.69 2.08
C PHE A 72 11.80 10.31 1.60
N LEU A 73 11.33 9.93 0.39
CA LEU A 73 10.06 10.38 -0.15
C LEU A 73 8.90 9.93 0.73
N THR A 74 8.96 8.68 1.20
CA THR A 74 7.93 8.09 2.06
C THR A 74 7.84 8.79 3.39
N ALA A 75 8.97 8.96 4.10
CA ALA A 75 9.00 9.66 5.37
C ALA A 75 8.49 11.10 5.25
N SER A 76 8.92 11.82 4.22
CA SER A 76 8.56 13.23 4.02
C SER A 76 7.07 13.42 3.73
N ALA A 77 6.48 12.54 2.92
CA ALA A 77 5.07 12.64 2.57
C ALA A 77 4.15 12.10 3.66
N LEU A 78 4.52 11.01 4.33
CA LEU A 78 3.64 10.31 5.26
C LEU A 78 3.69 10.85 6.70
N LYS A 79 4.86 11.24 7.22
CA LYS A 79 4.98 11.77 8.61
C LYS A 79 3.92 12.80 9.01
N PRO A 80 3.62 13.85 8.21
CA PRO A 80 2.61 14.84 8.59
C PRO A 80 1.16 14.30 8.54
N GLN A 81 0.93 13.13 7.94
CA GLN A 81 -0.40 12.54 7.76
C GLN A 81 -0.72 11.44 8.78
N MET A 82 0.28 10.96 9.53
CA MET A 82 0.17 9.82 10.45
C MET A 82 -0.62 10.13 11.74
N ASP A 83 -0.87 11.40 12.05
CA ASP A 83 -1.61 11.76 13.25
C ASP A 83 -3.04 11.18 13.23
N GLY A 84 -3.35 10.42 14.29
CA GLY A 84 -4.60 9.70 14.45
C GLY A 84 -4.86 8.56 13.46
N VAL A 85 -3.86 8.10 12.71
CA VAL A 85 -3.96 6.95 11.80
C VAL A 85 -3.74 5.66 12.60
N GLU A 86 -4.64 4.68 12.42
CA GLU A 86 -4.58 3.38 13.09
C GLU A 86 -3.95 2.29 12.21
N ALA A 87 -4.06 2.41 10.89
CA ALA A 87 -3.42 1.52 9.93
C ALA A 87 -3.20 2.23 8.57
N VAL A 88 -2.24 1.74 7.79
CA VAL A 88 -1.95 2.20 6.44
C VAL A 88 -2.29 1.09 5.44
N LEU A 89 -3.19 1.37 4.49
CA LEU A 89 -3.46 0.49 3.35
C LEU A 89 -2.65 0.96 2.14
N SER A 90 -1.62 0.21 1.76
CA SER A 90 -0.72 0.55 0.67
C SER A 90 -1.15 -0.07 -0.65
N LEU A 91 -1.23 0.73 -1.71
CA LEU A 91 -1.42 0.26 -3.09
C LEU A 91 -0.09 0.04 -3.85
N ALA A 92 1.06 0.05 -3.18
CA ALA A 92 2.34 -0.25 -3.81
C ALA A 92 2.53 -1.77 -4.05
N CYS A 93 3.61 -2.12 -4.74
CA CYS A 93 4.14 -3.48 -4.71
C CYS A 93 4.72 -3.82 -3.34
N GLY A 94 5.14 -5.07 -3.11
CA GLY A 94 5.57 -5.55 -1.78
C GLY A 94 6.72 -4.76 -1.13
N ALA A 95 7.56 -4.06 -1.90
CA ALA A 95 8.62 -3.22 -1.34
C ALA A 95 8.08 -1.96 -0.62
N GLY A 96 6.95 -1.39 -1.07
CA GLY A 96 6.38 -0.18 -0.47
C GLY A 96 5.89 -0.39 0.97
N PRO A 97 5.02 -1.39 1.24
CA PRO A 97 4.55 -1.71 2.58
C PRO A 97 5.68 -1.93 3.58
N GLN A 98 6.75 -2.65 3.18
CA GLN A 98 7.91 -2.93 4.03
C GLN A 98 8.63 -1.64 4.45
N ILE A 99 8.93 -0.74 3.49
CA ILE A 99 9.57 0.54 3.81
C ILE A 99 8.69 1.40 4.71
N ILE A 100 7.36 1.40 4.50
CA ILE A 100 6.44 2.12 5.40
C ILE A 100 6.46 1.50 6.80
N ALA A 101 6.45 0.18 6.92
CA ALA A 101 6.46 -0.52 8.20
C ALA A 101 7.76 -0.25 8.98
N GLU A 102 8.91 -0.24 8.30
CA GLU A 102 10.20 0.13 8.89
C GLU A 102 10.23 1.57 9.40
N LEU A 103 9.64 2.51 8.65
CA LEU A 103 9.59 3.92 9.02
C LEU A 103 8.60 4.21 10.16
N PHE A 104 7.54 3.39 10.29
CA PHE A 104 6.45 3.59 11.25
C PHE A 104 6.13 2.29 12.02
N PRO A 105 7.05 1.77 12.86
CA PRO A 105 6.95 0.43 13.47
C PRO A 105 5.78 0.24 14.46
N GLY A 106 5.03 1.30 14.77
CA GLY A 106 3.84 1.24 15.63
C GLY A 106 2.51 1.26 14.87
N ILE A 107 2.53 1.39 13.54
CA ILE A 107 1.32 1.47 12.71
C ILE A 107 1.32 0.29 11.73
N PRO A 108 0.34 -0.61 11.82
CA PRO A 108 0.18 -1.70 10.88
C PRO A 108 0.10 -1.22 9.42
N VAL A 109 0.86 -1.86 8.55
CA VAL A 109 0.88 -1.58 7.11
C VAL A 109 0.35 -2.78 6.35
N LEU A 110 -0.74 -2.56 5.64
CA LEU A 110 -1.52 -3.59 4.98
C LEU A 110 -1.35 -3.46 3.46
N PRO A 111 -0.87 -4.49 2.75
CA PRO A 111 -0.80 -4.47 1.30
C PRO A 111 -2.19 -4.63 0.68
N ALA A 112 -2.54 -3.77 -0.27
CA ALA A 112 -3.73 -3.92 -1.12
C ALA A 112 -3.43 -4.67 -2.43
N GLN A 113 -2.15 -4.92 -2.74
CA GLN A 113 -1.72 -5.50 -4.01
C GLN A 113 -0.94 -6.79 -3.83
N ASN A 114 -1.10 -7.68 -4.80
CA ASN A 114 -0.19 -8.78 -5.08
C ASN A 114 0.78 -8.35 -6.19
N THR A 115 2.09 -8.58 -5.98
CA THR A 115 3.12 -8.28 -6.97
C THR A 115 3.42 -9.54 -7.77
N HIS A 116 3.32 -9.48 -9.09
CA HIS A 116 3.48 -10.63 -10.00
C HIS A 116 4.77 -10.59 -10.81
N PHE A 117 5.33 -9.40 -11.01
CA PHE A 117 6.53 -9.23 -11.83
C PHE A 117 7.26 -7.95 -11.45
N ILE A 118 8.58 -8.00 -11.40
CA ILE A 118 9.46 -6.84 -11.20
C ILE A 118 10.47 -6.83 -12.34
N GLY A 119 10.31 -5.87 -13.26
CA GLY A 119 11.26 -5.60 -14.33
C GLY A 119 12.13 -4.41 -13.96
N VAL A 120 13.44 -4.65 -13.89
CA VAL A 120 14.46 -3.63 -13.63
C VAL A 120 15.31 -3.46 -14.88
N GLU A 121 15.63 -2.21 -15.21
CA GLU A 121 16.58 -1.88 -16.26
C GLU A 121 17.83 -1.31 -15.59
N ASP A 122 18.94 -2.03 -15.69
CA ASP A 122 20.23 -1.57 -15.15
C ASP A 122 20.88 -0.59 -16.14
N ARG A 123 20.62 0.71 -15.94
CA ARG A 123 21.15 1.77 -16.81
C ARG A 123 22.53 2.27 -16.39
N GLU A 124 22.92 2.08 -15.13
CA GLU A 124 24.06 2.79 -14.52
C GLU A 124 24.93 1.92 -13.60
N GLY A 125 24.67 0.61 -13.48
CA GLY A 125 25.50 -0.33 -12.72
C GLY A 125 25.44 -0.13 -11.20
N GLY A 126 24.34 0.44 -10.69
CA GLY A 126 24.11 0.66 -9.27
C GLY A 126 23.76 -0.62 -8.50
N ILE A 127 23.76 -0.55 -7.16
CA ILE A 127 23.33 -1.65 -6.31
C ILE A 127 21.81 -1.78 -6.43
N LEU A 128 21.34 -2.95 -6.86
CA LEU A 128 19.93 -3.32 -6.87
C LEU A 128 19.64 -4.22 -5.67
N GLU A 129 18.86 -3.71 -4.71
CA GLU A 129 18.40 -4.48 -3.57
C GLU A 129 17.03 -5.11 -3.86
N GLU A 130 16.92 -6.42 -3.66
CA GLU A 130 15.67 -7.16 -3.81
C GLU A 130 14.91 -7.15 -2.49
N ASN A 131 13.91 -6.27 -2.37
CA ASN A 131 13.02 -6.18 -1.21
C ASN A 131 11.66 -6.85 -1.47
N CYS A 132 11.44 -7.48 -2.62
CA CYS A 132 10.17 -8.15 -2.93
C CYS A 132 10.39 -9.29 -3.93
N SER A 133 9.92 -10.49 -3.57
CA SER A 133 10.06 -11.71 -4.38
C SER A 133 9.02 -11.85 -5.51
N ALA A 134 8.07 -10.91 -5.62
CA ALA A 134 6.99 -10.96 -6.61
C ALA A 134 6.20 -12.29 -6.62
N CYS A 135 5.89 -12.84 -5.44
CA CYS A 135 5.25 -14.14 -5.27
C CYS A 135 3.82 -14.28 -5.82
N GLY A 136 3.16 -13.19 -6.20
CA GLY A 136 1.76 -13.18 -6.66
C GLY A 136 0.71 -13.35 -5.55
N ASP A 137 1.14 -13.58 -4.32
CA ASP A 137 0.27 -13.71 -3.13
C ASP A 137 0.93 -13.08 -1.89
N CYS A 138 0.68 -11.78 -1.70
CA CYS A 138 1.40 -10.99 -0.72
C CYS A 138 0.92 -11.26 0.71
N ILE A 139 1.79 -11.77 1.57
CA ILE A 139 1.47 -12.11 2.97
C ILE A 139 1.94 -11.06 3.99
N LEU A 140 2.37 -9.87 3.55
CA LEU A 140 2.93 -8.84 4.44
C LEU A 140 1.93 -8.33 5.49
N ALA A 141 0.62 -8.49 5.24
CA ALA A 141 -0.41 -8.24 6.26
C ALA A 141 -0.21 -9.10 7.53
N LEU A 142 0.47 -10.25 7.42
CA LEU A 142 0.71 -11.20 8.51
C LEU A 142 2.12 -11.08 9.11
N THR A 143 3.10 -10.68 8.30
CA THR A 143 4.52 -10.67 8.71
C THR A 143 5.02 -9.30 9.15
N GLY A 144 4.35 -8.21 8.73
CA GLY A 144 4.94 -6.87 8.72
C GLY A 144 5.76 -6.67 7.46
#